data_AF-A0A2M7VV73-F1
#
_entry.id   AF-A0A2M7VV73-F1
#
_cell.length_a   1.000
_cell.length_b   1.000
_cell.length_c   1.000
_cell.angle_alpha   90.00
_cell.angle_beta   90.00
_cell.angle_gamma   90.00
#
_symmetry.space_group_name_H-M   'P 1'
#
loop_
_entity.id
_entity.type
_entity.pdbx_description
1 polymer ?
#
loop_
_entity_poly.entity_id
_entity_poly.type
_entity_poly.pdbx_seq_one_letter_code
_entity_poly.pdbx_strand_id
1 'polypeptide(L)'
;MARGLDLEKISHVINFDTPTFPENYMHRIGRTGRAEEEGKTILFFTKAEQEAKEAIEKLMDYKIPKLHFPKEVEVSGQLTPEERPKHIEKNFNRNLKIDETKPGFHEKIAKNKKTNQGGSYRRELAKKYSKPLTRGDKNVNKRKKRG
;
A
#
# COMPACT_ATOMS: atom_id res chain seq x y z
N MET A 1 11.15 -13.36 9.70
CA MET A 1 12.31 -14.13 10.22
C MET A 1 12.55 -13.70 11.65
N ALA A 2 12.39 -14.61 12.61
CA ALA A 2 12.69 -14.32 14.01
C ALA A 2 14.21 -14.11 14.15
N ARG A 3 14.61 -12.87 14.40
CA ARG A 3 15.97 -12.50 14.78
C ARG A 3 16.03 -12.49 16.30
N GLY A 4 17.00 -13.19 16.90
CA GLY A 4 17.41 -12.96 18.30
C GLY A 4 16.77 -13.79 19.41
N LEU A 5 16.03 -14.88 19.10
CA LEU A 5 15.61 -15.87 20.09
C LEU A 5 16.34 -17.18 19.79
N ASP A 6 17.43 -17.42 20.51
CA ASP A 6 18.12 -18.72 20.49
C ASP A 6 17.40 -19.61 21.50
N LEU A 7 16.50 -20.45 21.00
CA LEU A 7 15.83 -21.47 21.79
C LEU A 7 16.70 -22.71 21.68
N GLU A 8 17.44 -23.01 22.74
CA GLU A 8 18.52 -24.01 22.74
C GLU A 8 18.04 -25.44 22.42
N LYS A 9 16.73 -25.72 22.48
CA LYS A 9 16.17 -27.08 22.37
C LYS A 9 14.83 -27.13 21.64
N ILE A 10 14.83 -26.85 20.35
CA ILE A 10 13.64 -27.07 19.52
C ILE A 10 13.67 -28.49 18.96
N SER A 11 12.76 -29.35 19.43
CA SER A 11 12.63 -30.73 18.95
C SER A 11 11.83 -30.85 17.66
N HIS A 12 10.82 -29.99 17.46
CA HIS A 12 9.92 -30.05 16.31
C HIS A 12 9.73 -28.66 15.68
N VAL A 13 9.76 -28.60 14.34
CA VAL A 13 9.40 -27.41 13.56
C VAL A 13 8.20 -27.74 12.67
N ILE A 14 7.12 -27.00 12.83
CA ILE A 14 5.89 -27.17 12.05
C ILE A 14 5.73 -25.96 11.13
N ASN A 15 5.71 -26.20 9.82
CA ASN A 15 5.42 -25.19 8.81
C ASN A 15 3.95 -25.31 8.41
N PHE A 16 3.15 -24.30 8.77
CA PHE A 16 1.74 -24.22 8.36
C PHE A 16 1.57 -23.85 6.89
N ASP A 17 2.38 -22.90 6.41
CA ASP A 17 2.38 -22.46 5.02
C ASP A 17 3.72 -22.76 4.35
N THR A 18 3.67 -23.10 3.07
CA THR A 18 4.87 -23.41 2.29
C THR A 18 5.51 -22.10 1.83
N PRO A 19 6.78 -21.83 2.20
CA PRO A 19 7.44 -20.61 1.77
C PRO A 19 7.67 -20.62 0.26
N THR A 20 7.42 -19.49 -0.40
CA THR A 20 7.63 -19.30 -1.84
C THR A 20 9.10 -19.40 -2.26
N PHE A 21 10.01 -18.99 -1.36
CA PHE A 21 11.46 -19.10 -1.57
C PHE A 21 12.01 -20.30 -0.80
N PRO A 22 12.63 -21.27 -1.49
CA PRO A 22 13.18 -22.48 -0.86
C PRO A 22 14.20 -22.22 0.26
N GLU A 23 15.00 -21.16 0.17
CA GLU A 23 16.01 -20.80 1.17
C GLU A 23 15.35 -20.49 2.53
N ASN A 24 14.15 -19.89 2.49
CA ASN A 24 13.39 -19.62 3.71
C ASN A 24 12.98 -20.91 4.42
N TYR A 25 12.69 -21.99 3.68
CA TYR A 25 12.41 -23.29 4.28
C TYR A 25 13.63 -23.81 5.04
N MET A 26 14.81 -23.78 4.43
CA MET A 26 16.06 -24.20 5.08
C MET A 26 16.35 -23.41 6.36
N HIS A 27 16.14 -22.09 6.34
CA HIS A 27 16.31 -21.25 7.52
C HIS A 27 15.31 -21.53 8.65
N ARG A 28 14.12 -22.04 8.32
CA ARG A 28 13.10 -22.47 9.30
C ARG A 28 13.46 -23.82 9.91
N ILE A 29 13.84 -24.81 9.10
CA ILE A 29 14.18 -26.14 9.61
C ILE A 29 15.52 -26.14 10.37
N GLY A 30 16.45 -25.24 10.05
CA GLY A 30 17.72 -25.06 10.78
C GLY A 30 17.58 -24.52 12.22
N ARG A 31 16.35 -24.47 12.73
CA ARG A 31 16.00 -24.17 14.12
C ARG A 31 15.97 -25.43 14.99
N THR A 32 15.85 -26.62 14.40
CA THR A 32 15.92 -27.92 15.09
C THR A 32 17.17 -28.70 14.66
N GLY A 33 17.46 -29.83 15.31
CA GLY A 33 18.56 -30.73 14.93
C GLY A 33 19.97 -30.20 15.23
N ARG A 34 20.14 -29.44 16.32
CA ARG A 34 21.43 -28.88 16.75
C ARG A 34 22.06 -29.78 17.83
N ALA A 35 23.38 -29.72 17.99
CA ALA A 35 24.12 -30.43 19.04
C ALA A 35 23.88 -31.96 19.07
N GLU A 36 23.90 -32.61 17.90
CA GLU A 36 23.68 -34.07 17.73
C GLU A 36 22.29 -34.59 18.12
N GLU A 37 21.36 -33.71 18.50
CA GLU A 37 19.97 -34.10 18.75
C GLU A 37 19.20 -34.30 17.44
N GLU A 38 18.31 -35.30 17.41
CA GLU A 38 17.41 -35.50 16.28
C GLU A 38 16.31 -34.44 16.27
N GLY A 39 16.18 -33.72 15.16
CA GLY A 39 15.11 -32.74 14.91
C GLY A 39 14.08 -33.27 13.93
N LYS A 40 12.78 -33.10 14.22
CA LYS A 40 11.70 -33.47 13.30
C LYS A 40 11.02 -32.24 12.71
N THR A 41 10.71 -32.29 11.43
CA THR A 41 10.04 -31.20 10.73
C THR A 41 8.81 -31.68 9.99
N ILE A 42 7.73 -30.92 10.08
CA ILE A 42 6.45 -31.21 9.44
C ILE A 42 6.11 -30.02 8.55
N LEU A 43 5.82 -30.29 7.28
CA LEU A 43 5.39 -29.30 6.31
C LEU A 43 3.94 -29.57 5.92
N PHE A 44 3.06 -28.61 6.21
CA PHE A 44 1.74 -28.54 5.62
C PHE A 44 1.82 -27.73 4.32
N PHE A 45 1.15 -28.23 3.29
CA PHE A 45 1.08 -27.56 2.00
C PHE A 45 -0.31 -27.78 1.39
N THR A 46 -0.76 -26.78 0.65
CA THR A 46 -1.99 -26.83 -0.13
C THR A 46 -1.69 -27.15 -1.59
N LYS A 47 -2.73 -27.44 -2.39
CA LYS A 47 -2.56 -27.71 -3.83
C LYS A 47 -1.94 -26.52 -4.59
N ALA A 48 -2.23 -25.29 -4.16
CA ALA A 48 -1.68 -24.09 -4.78
C ALA A 48 -0.18 -23.91 -4.52
N GLU A 49 0.32 -24.49 -3.42
CA GLU A 49 1.71 -24.37 -2.99
C GLU A 49 2.59 -25.53 -3.47
N GLN A 50 2.05 -26.44 -4.28
CA GLN A 50 2.77 -27.63 -4.72
C GLN A 50 4.05 -27.28 -5.50
N GLU A 51 4.02 -26.24 -6.32
CA GLU A 51 5.19 -25.79 -7.08
C GLU A 51 6.31 -25.28 -6.15
N ALA A 52 5.96 -24.56 -5.09
CA ALA A 52 6.91 -24.11 -4.08
C ALA A 52 7.52 -25.30 -3.31
N LYS A 53 6.72 -26.33 -3.01
CA LYS A 53 7.19 -27.58 -2.41
C LYS A 53 8.18 -28.31 -3.32
N GLU A 54 7.89 -28.39 -4.62
CA GLU A 54 8.80 -29.01 -5.60
C GLU A 54 10.13 -28.24 -5.73
N ALA A 55 10.08 -26.90 -5.65
CA ALA A 55 11.29 -26.07 -5.63
C ALA A 55 12.15 -26.34 -4.37
N ILE A 56 11.53 -26.55 -3.21
CA ILE A 56 12.23 -26.95 -1.97
C ILE A 56 12.89 -28.31 -2.13
N GLU A 57 12.16 -29.32 -2.63
CA GLU A 57 12.69 -30.67 -2.84
C GLU A 57 13.88 -30.67 -3.80
N LYS A 58 13.81 -29.84 -4.85
CA LYS A 58 14.91 -29.66 -5.81
C LYS A 58 16.13 -28.97 -5.19
N LEU A 59 15.93 -27.97 -4.34
CA LEU A 59 17.04 -27.28 -3.67
C LEU A 59 17.77 -28.22 -2.68
N MET A 60 17.01 -29.05 -1.97
CA MET A 60 17.55 -29.97 -0.97
C MET A 60 18.07 -31.28 -1.58
N ASP A 61 17.80 -31.54 -2.87
CA ASP A 61 17.98 -32.84 -3.52
C ASP A 61 17.38 -34.00 -2.71
N TYR A 62 16.23 -33.74 -2.08
CA TYR A 62 15.56 -34.68 -1.18
C TYR A 62 14.05 -34.62 -1.38
N LYS A 63 13.43 -35.80 -1.58
CA LYS A 63 11.98 -35.92 -1.70
C LYS A 63 11.35 -36.05 -0.32
N ILE A 64 10.50 -35.09 0.04
CA ILE A 64 9.79 -35.07 1.31
C ILE A 64 8.66 -36.11 1.25
N PRO A 65 8.67 -37.13 2.13
CA PRO A 65 7.64 -38.16 2.15
C PRO A 65 6.29 -37.56 2.56
N LYS A 66 5.24 -37.88 1.80
CA LYS A 66 3.87 -37.48 2.13
C LYS A 66 3.28 -38.50 3.11
N LEU A 67 3.00 -38.07 4.33
CA LEU A 67 2.27 -38.87 5.31
C LEU A 67 0.77 -38.62 5.18
N HIS A 68 -0.02 -39.68 5.38
CA HIS A 68 -1.48 -39.55 5.44
C HIS A 68 -1.89 -38.91 6.77
N PHE A 69 -2.94 -38.09 6.71
CA PHE A 69 -3.51 -37.49 7.91
C PHE A 69 -4.08 -38.59 8.82
N PRO A 70 -3.84 -38.55 10.14
CA PRO A 70 -4.36 -39.54 11.07
C PRO A 70 -5.89 -39.54 11.06
N LYS A 71 -6.50 -40.74 11.00
CA LYS A 71 -7.96 -40.93 10.94
C LYS A 71 -8.69 -40.55 12.23
N GLU A 72 -7.95 -40.42 13.32
CA GLU A 72 -8.46 -40.11 14.66
C GLU A 72 -8.79 -38.62 14.85
N VAL A 73 -8.32 -37.75 13.95
CA VAL A 73 -8.54 -36.31 14.05
C VAL A 73 -9.76 -35.91 13.22
N GLU A 74 -10.84 -35.56 13.90
CA GLU A 74 -12.03 -35.02 13.26
C GLU A 74 -11.75 -33.62 12.69
N VAL A 75 -11.87 -33.47 11.36
CA VAL A 75 -11.71 -32.18 10.69
C VAL A 75 -12.99 -31.37 10.88
N SER A 76 -13.01 -30.46 11.85
CA SER A 76 -14.12 -29.51 12.01
C SER A 76 -14.11 -28.50 10.86
N GLY A 77 -15.17 -28.43 10.05
CA GLY A 77 -15.34 -27.43 8.99
C GLY A 77 -15.67 -26.01 9.50
N GLN A 78 -15.45 -25.73 10.79
CA GLN A 78 -15.68 -24.42 11.37
C GLN A 78 -14.51 -23.50 11.04
N LEU A 79 -14.76 -22.51 10.18
CA LEU A 79 -13.80 -21.43 9.92
C LEU A 79 -13.46 -20.72 11.23
N THR A 80 -12.16 -20.63 11.51
CA THR A 80 -11.68 -19.86 12.66
C THR A 80 -12.08 -18.39 12.49
N PRO A 81 -12.20 -17.61 13.57
CA PRO A 81 -12.56 -16.18 13.49
C PRO A 81 -11.66 -15.36 12.55
N GLU A 82 -10.43 -15.81 12.32
CA GLU A 82 -9.43 -15.14 11.47
C GLU A 82 -9.63 -15.40 9.97
N GLU A 83 -10.17 -16.57 9.59
CA GLU A 83 -10.41 -16.96 8.19
C GLU A 83 -11.74 -16.44 7.63
N ARG A 84 -12.59 -15.85 8.48
CA ARG A 84 -13.85 -15.26 8.03
C ARG A 84 -13.56 -14.06 7.12
N PRO A 85 -14.18 -13.96 5.93
CA PRO A 85 -13.99 -12.82 5.06
C PRO A 85 -14.39 -11.55 5.82
N LYS A 86 -13.40 -10.72 6.15
CA LYS A 86 -13.66 -9.40 6.75
C LYS A 86 -14.39 -8.59 5.70
N HIS A 87 -15.69 -8.39 5.88
CA HIS A 87 -16.44 -7.43 5.09
C HIS A 87 -15.93 -6.05 5.46
N ILE A 88 -14.90 -5.58 4.75
CA ILE A 88 -14.45 -4.20 4.82
C ILE A 88 -15.52 -3.41 4.07
N GLU A 89 -16.55 -2.98 4.78
CA GLU A 89 -17.43 -1.94 4.27
C GLU A 89 -16.56 -0.71 4.02
N LYS A 90 -16.28 -0.44 2.74
CA LYS A 90 -15.72 0.85 2.35
C LYS A 90 -16.77 1.88 2.75
N ASN A 91 -16.56 2.54 3.88
CA ASN A 91 -17.31 3.73 4.27
C ASN A 91 -17.06 4.83 3.22
N PHE A 92 -17.83 4.79 2.12
CA PHE A 92 -17.86 5.83 1.09
C PHE A 92 -18.34 7.18 1.66
N ASN A 93 -18.92 7.18 2.86
CA ASN A 93 -19.44 8.35 3.56
C ASN A 93 -18.43 9.08 4.46
N ARG A 94 -17.11 8.91 4.25
CA ARG A 94 -16.12 9.73 4.98
C ARG A 94 -15.94 11.15 4.40
N ASN A 95 -16.66 11.48 3.32
CA ASN A 95 -16.59 12.77 2.62
C ASN A 95 -17.95 13.48 2.42
N LEU A 96 -18.99 13.14 3.19
CA LEU A 96 -20.11 14.08 3.35
C LEU A 96 -19.61 15.22 4.26
N LYS A 97 -19.04 16.24 3.63
CA LYS A 97 -18.87 17.55 4.27
C LYS A 97 -20.28 18.03 4.65
N ILE A 98 -20.61 17.90 5.92
CA ILE A 98 -21.74 18.61 6.49
C ILE A 98 -21.33 20.09 6.48
N ASP A 99 -21.81 20.84 5.48
CA ASP A 99 -21.64 22.29 5.34
C ASP A 99 -22.49 23.04 6.40
N GLU A 100 -22.31 22.71 7.69
CA GLU A 100 -22.94 23.43 8.81
C GLU A 100 -21.96 24.32 9.58
N THR A 101 -20.81 24.63 8.98
CA THR A 101 -20.02 25.77 9.48
C THR A 101 -20.67 27.06 9.01
N LYS A 102 -21.51 27.66 9.86
CA LYS A 102 -21.91 29.07 9.73
C LYS A 102 -20.64 29.88 9.43
N PRO A 103 -20.55 30.63 8.33
CA PRO A 103 -19.39 31.45 8.06
C PRO A 103 -19.28 32.45 9.21
N GLY A 104 -18.20 32.34 9.99
CA GLY A 104 -17.89 33.30 11.03
C GLY A 104 -17.91 34.69 10.42
N PHE A 105 -18.88 35.51 10.83
CA PHE A 105 -19.06 36.88 10.38
C PHE A 105 -17.95 37.75 11.00
N HIS A 106 -16.73 37.62 10.49
CA HIS A 106 -15.68 38.59 10.76
C HIS A 106 -15.57 39.53 9.57
N GLU A 107 -16.13 40.73 9.75
CA GLU A 107 -15.99 41.80 8.79
C GLU A 107 -14.51 42.18 8.66
N LYS A 108 -13.96 42.08 7.45
CA LYS A 108 -12.55 42.39 7.19
C LYS A 108 -12.27 43.85 7.56
N ILE A 109 -11.30 44.06 8.45
CA ILE A 109 -10.77 45.38 8.85
C ILE A 109 -10.48 46.21 7.59
N ALA A 110 -10.93 47.47 7.56
CA ALA A 110 -10.95 48.34 6.38
C ALA A 110 -9.60 48.46 5.64
N LYS A 111 -8.47 48.25 6.32
CA LYS A 111 -7.12 48.27 5.73
C LYS A 111 -6.92 47.16 4.69
N ASN A 112 -7.60 46.01 4.84
CA ASN A 112 -7.54 44.88 3.91
C ASN A 112 -8.62 44.91 2.80
N LYS A 113 -9.49 45.93 2.77
CA LYS A 113 -10.44 46.17 1.65
C LYS A 113 -9.86 47.09 0.56
N LYS A 114 -8.63 47.59 0.70
CA LYS A 114 -8.01 48.46 -0.31
C LYS A 114 -7.59 47.65 -1.53
N THR A 115 -8.23 47.89 -2.67
CA THR A 115 -7.80 47.34 -3.97
C THR A 115 -6.58 48.10 -4.48
N ASN A 116 -5.61 47.38 -5.04
CA ASN A 116 -4.39 47.97 -5.56
C ASN A 116 -4.70 48.71 -6.87
N GLN A 117 -4.94 50.01 -6.80
CA GLN A 117 -5.28 50.84 -7.97
C GLN A 117 -4.08 51.14 -8.89
N GLY A 118 -2.95 50.45 -8.71
CA GLY A 118 -1.72 50.66 -9.48
C GLY A 118 -1.10 52.05 -9.28
N GLY A 119 0.06 52.28 -9.90
CA GLY A 119 0.77 53.57 -9.86
C GLY A 119 -0.02 54.71 -10.52
N SER A 120 0.22 55.96 -10.06
CA SER A 120 -0.50 57.17 -10.50
C SER A 120 -0.57 57.33 -12.03
N TYR A 121 0.52 57.01 -12.71
CA TYR A 121 0.62 57.08 -14.17
C TYR A 121 -0.44 56.25 -14.91
N ARG A 122 -0.76 55.04 -14.43
CA ARG A 122 -1.79 54.17 -15.03
C ARG A 122 -3.21 54.69 -14.76
N ARG A 123 -3.42 55.33 -13.59
CA ARG A 123 -4.70 55.95 -13.21
C ARG A 123 -5.02 57.19 -14.04
N GLU A 124 -4.02 57.99 -14.35
CA GLU A 124 -4.20 59.21 -15.16
C GLU A 124 -4.45 58.89 -16.63
N LEU A 125 -3.74 57.91 -17.19
CA LEU A 125 -3.95 57.45 -18.57
C LEU A 125 -5.34 56.87 -18.81
N ALA A 126 -5.87 56.09 -17.86
CA ALA A 126 -7.21 55.50 -17.95
C ALA A 126 -8.34 56.55 -17.88
N LYS A 127 -8.12 57.68 -17.21
CA LYS A 127 -9.08 58.80 -17.17
C LYS A 127 -9.06 59.62 -18.46
N LYS A 128 -7.88 59.81 -19.05
CA LYS A 128 -7.69 60.63 -20.26
C LYS A 128 -8.11 59.91 -21.54
N TYR A 129 -8.01 58.59 -21.58
CA TYR A 129 -8.38 57.78 -22.75
C TYR A 129 -9.34 56.66 -22.35
N SER A 130 -10.57 56.69 -22.89
CA SER A 130 -11.57 55.64 -22.66
C SER A 130 -11.21 54.29 -23.28
N LYS A 131 -10.23 54.25 -24.19
CA LYS A 131 -9.69 53.00 -24.77
C LYS A 131 -8.22 52.90 -24.35
N PRO A 132 -7.74 51.72 -23.93
CA PRO A 132 -6.33 51.53 -23.63
C PRO A 132 -5.51 51.85 -24.88
N LEU A 133 -4.61 52.83 -24.79
CA LEU A 133 -3.71 53.21 -25.88
C LEU A 133 -2.56 52.20 -25.99
N THR A 134 -2.89 50.92 -26.12
CA THR A 134 -1.90 49.92 -26.54
C THR A 134 -1.70 50.10 -28.03
N ARG A 135 -0.51 50.58 -28.40
CA ARG A 135 -0.01 50.57 -29.77
C ARG A 135 0.10 49.11 -30.19
N GLY A 136 -0.98 48.56 -30.75
CA GLY A 136 -1.04 47.16 -31.16
C GLY A 136 0.11 46.84 -32.11
N ASP A 137 0.69 45.66 -31.93
CA ASP A 137 1.77 45.14 -32.75
C ASP A 137 1.33 45.10 -34.22
N LYS A 138 1.97 45.90 -35.09
CA LYS A 138 1.64 45.98 -36.54
C LYS A 138 1.80 44.62 -37.26
N ASN A 139 2.41 43.63 -36.61
CA ASN A 139 2.72 42.32 -37.17
C ASN A 139 1.61 41.27 -37.03
N VAL A 140 0.52 41.55 -36.30
CA VAL A 140 -0.58 40.57 -36.12
C VAL A 140 -1.24 40.22 -37.48
N ASN A 141 -1.38 41.18 -38.39
CA ASN A 141 -1.94 40.93 -39.73
C ASN A 141 -0.99 40.20 -40.68
N LYS A 142 0.32 40.18 -40.44
CA LYS A 142 1.27 39.38 -41.25
C LYS A 142 1.19 37.89 -40.92
N ARG A 143 0.88 37.54 -39.67
CA ARG A 143 0.76 36.14 -39.22
C ARG A 143 -0.49 35.43 -39.75
N LYS A 144 -1.59 36.17 -39.99
CA LYS A 144 -2.85 35.60 -40.52
C LYS A 144 -2.86 35.30 -42.03
N LYS A 145 -1.86 35.73 -42.80
CA LYS A 145 -1.78 35.50 -44.26
C LYS A 145 -0.96 34.26 -44.66
N ARG A 146 -0.49 33.46 -43.70
CA ARG A 146 0.34 32.26 -43.92
C ARG A 146 -0.32 30.96 -43.41
N GLY A 147 -1.65 30.94 -43.36
CA GLY A 147 -2.44 29.75 -43.06
C GLY A 147 -3.32 29.43 -44.25
#